data_AF-X1HBI4-F1
#
_entry.id   AF-X1HBI4-F1
#
_cell.length_a   1.000
_cell.length_b   1.000
_cell.length_c   1.000
_cell.angle_alpha   90.00
_cell.angle_beta   90.00
_cell.angle_gamma   90.00
#
_symmetry.space_group_name_H-M   'P 1'
#
loop_
_entity.id
_entity.type
_entity.pdbx_description
1 polymer ?
#
loop_
_entity_poly.entity_id
_entity_poly.type
_entity_poly.pdbx_seq_one_letter_code
_entity_poly.pdbx_strand_id
1 'polypeptide(L)'
;ADVGTIVDQQVTARDVTEEYADQAIRLKNARALLSKLQALLDKATVIEDALAIERQIARVQTEIERLEGQLNSLSSQVTYATLTIHFVSGQQIPAGMKLRLPFWWLRRLGLENLMVF
;
A
#
# COMPACT_ATOMS: atom_id res chain seq x y z
N ALA A 1 -4.10 33.29 -6.73
CA ALA A 1 -4.83 32.02 -6.81
C ALA A 1 -4.92 31.49 -5.39
N ASP A 2 -6.14 31.37 -4.85
CA ASP A 2 -6.37 30.89 -3.49
C ASP A 2 -6.17 29.37 -3.50
N VAL A 3 -5.19 28.88 -2.75
CA VAL A 3 -4.90 27.45 -2.63
C VAL A 3 -5.82 26.89 -1.56
N GLY A 4 -6.71 25.98 -1.92
CA GLY A 4 -7.72 25.44 -1.01
C GLY A 4 -7.13 24.90 0.30
N THR A 5 -7.86 25.06 1.41
CA THR A 5 -7.42 24.65 2.75
C THR A 5 -7.53 23.13 2.92
N ILE A 6 -6.52 22.50 3.52
CA ILE A 6 -6.57 21.09 3.94
C ILE A 6 -7.54 20.99 5.12
N VAL A 7 -8.63 20.24 4.95
CA VAL A 7 -9.65 20.06 6.00
C VAL A 7 -9.34 18.86 6.89
N ASP A 8 -8.77 17.80 6.32
CA ASP A 8 -8.38 16.58 7.02
C ASP A 8 -7.21 15.90 6.29
N GLN A 9 -6.31 15.26 7.04
CA GLN A 9 -5.18 14.51 6.49
C GLN A 9 -4.94 13.25 7.31
N GLN A 10 -5.04 12.09 6.66
CA GLN A 10 -4.67 10.80 7.24
C GLN A 10 -3.48 10.20 6.47
N VAL A 11 -2.41 9.86 7.19
CA VAL A 11 -1.23 9.19 6.64
C VAL A 11 -1.12 7.80 7.25
N THR A 12 -1.14 6.77 6.41
CA THR A 12 -0.90 5.39 6.83
C THR A 12 0.39 4.89 6.22
N ALA A 13 1.34 4.47 7.05
CA ALA A 13 2.59 3.84 6.63
C ALA A 13 2.67 2.45 7.23
N ARG A 14 3.05 1.45 6.42
CA ARG A 14 3.30 0.08 6.87
C ARG A 14 4.79 -0.21 6.73
N ASP A 15 5.45 -0.50 7.84
CA ASP A 15 6.83 -0.99 7.83
C ASP A 15 6.83 -2.48 7.45
N VAL A 16 7.60 -2.82 6.42
CA VAL A 16 7.78 -4.19 5.91
C VAL A 16 9.25 -4.63 5.96
N THR A 17 10.11 -3.89 6.68
CA THR A 17 11.55 -4.13 6.74
C THR A 17 11.87 -5.51 7.30
N GLU A 18 11.18 -5.93 8.37
CA GLU A 18 11.34 -7.25 8.99
C GLU A 18 10.90 -8.36 8.03
N GLU A 19 9.74 -8.21 7.38
CA GLU A 19 9.23 -9.18 6.40
C GLU A 19 10.20 -9.32 5.21
N TYR A 20 10.73 -8.21 4.71
CA TYR A 20 11.73 -8.23 3.63
C TYR A 20 13.00 -8.97 4.04
N ALA A 21 13.55 -8.67 5.22
CA ALA A 21 14.76 -9.31 5.73
C ALA A 21 14.56 -10.83 5.91
N ASP A 22 13.43 -11.25 6.46
CA ASP A 22 13.08 -12.66 6.65
C ASP A 22 12.96 -13.40 5.32
N GLN A 23 12.25 -12.83 4.34
CA GLN A 23 12.11 -13.43 3.01
C GLN A 23 13.47 -13.52 2.29
N ALA A 24 14.35 -12.51 2.45
CA ALA A 24 15.69 -12.53 1.88
C ALA A 24 16.57 -13.64 2.49
N ILE A 25 16.48 -13.87 3.80
CA ILE A 25 17.18 -14.97 4.48
C ILE A 25 16.66 -16.32 3.98
N ARG A 26 15.34 -16.48 3.84
CA ARG A 26 14.72 -17.69 3.29
C ARG A 26 15.19 -17.97 1.87
N LEU A 27 15.22 -16.95 1.01
CA LEU A 27 15.72 -17.06 -0.37
C LEU A 27 17.18 -17.49 -0.42
N LYS A 28 18.03 -16.88 0.41
CA LYS A 28 19.45 -17.26 0.52
C LYS A 28 19.61 -18.73 0.90
N ASN A 29 18.84 -19.20 1.88
CA ASN A 29 18.88 -20.59 2.32
C ASN A 29 18.37 -21.55 1.25
N ALA A 30 17.30 -21.20 0.54
CA ALA A 30 16.76 -22.00 -0.55
C ALA A 30 17.77 -22.15 -1.71
N ARG A 31 18.45 -21.06 -2.09
CA ARG A 31 19.53 -21.10 -3.11
C ARG A 31 20.72 -21.96 -2.65
N ALA A 32 21.10 -21.89 -1.38
CA ALA A 32 22.16 -22.73 -0.83
C ALA A 32 21.76 -24.22 -0.84
N LEU A 33 20.49 -24.53 -0.55
CA LEU A 33 19.95 -25.88 -0.64
C LEU A 33 19.95 -26.37 -2.10
N LEU A 34 19.52 -25.55 -3.05
CA LEU A 34 19.54 -25.87 -4.48
C LEU A 34 20.96 -26.26 -4.93
N SER A 35 21.97 -25.46 -4.57
CA SER A 35 23.38 -25.77 -4.89
C SER A 35 23.84 -27.10 -4.29
N LYS A 36 23.44 -27.40 -3.05
CA LYS A 36 23.74 -28.70 -2.43
C LYS A 36 23.05 -29.86 -3.16
N LEU A 37 21.79 -29.69 -3.57
CA LEU A 37 21.05 -30.70 -4.31
C LEU A 37 21.66 -30.97 -5.68
N GLN A 38 22.08 -29.91 -6.40
CA GLN A 38 22.80 -30.04 -7.66
C GLN A 38 24.12 -30.81 -7.48
N ALA A 39 24.90 -30.49 -6.44
CA ALA A 39 26.12 -31.22 -6.14
C ALA A 39 25.90 -32.68 -5.73
N LEU A 40 24.72 -33.02 -5.21
CA LEU A 40 24.33 -34.41 -4.93
C LEU A 40 23.90 -35.12 -6.23
N LEU A 41 23.18 -34.44 -7.11
CA LEU A 41 22.78 -34.96 -8.42
C LEU A 41 24.00 -35.32 -9.27
N ASP A 42 25.02 -34.45 -9.28
CA ASP A 42 26.28 -34.69 -10.01
C ASP A 42 27.02 -35.97 -9.55
N LYS A 43 26.77 -36.40 -8.32
CA LYS A 43 27.35 -37.60 -7.71
C LYS A 43 26.44 -38.83 -7.79
N ALA A 44 25.19 -38.66 -8.21
CA ALA A 44 24.21 -39.72 -8.22
C ALA A 44 24.51 -40.70 -9.36
N THR A 45 24.78 -41.96 -9.00
CA THR A 45 25.05 -43.04 -9.97
C THR A 45 23.81 -43.90 -10.24
N VAL A 46 22.80 -43.81 -9.38
CA VAL A 46 21.54 -44.57 -9.46
C VAL A 46 20.46 -43.67 -10.05
N ILE A 47 19.78 -44.16 -11.09
CA ILE A 47 18.74 -43.39 -11.81
C ILE A 47 17.58 -43.00 -10.89
N GLU A 48 17.18 -43.89 -9.99
CA GLU A 48 16.09 -43.62 -9.04
C GLU A 48 16.44 -42.47 -8.08
N ASP A 49 17.67 -42.45 -7.56
CA ASP A 49 18.17 -41.37 -6.72
C ASP A 49 18.27 -40.05 -7.51
N ALA A 50 18.77 -40.11 -8.75
CA ALA A 50 18.84 -38.93 -9.62
C ALA A 50 17.45 -38.32 -9.88
N LEU A 51 16.45 -39.15 -10.20
CA LEU A 51 15.05 -38.71 -10.37
C LEU A 51 14.45 -38.13 -9.09
N ALA A 52 14.79 -38.71 -7.93
CA ALA A 52 14.34 -38.19 -6.64
C ALA A 52 14.95 -36.80 -6.35
N ILE A 53 16.26 -36.63 -6.63
CA ILE A 53 16.97 -35.36 -6.45
C ILE A 53 16.41 -34.29 -7.41
N GLU A 54 16.19 -34.62 -8.68
CA GLU A 54 15.59 -33.71 -9.68
C GLU A 54 14.21 -33.21 -9.23
N ARG A 55 13.37 -34.08 -8.67
CA ARG A 55 12.08 -33.67 -8.10
C ARG A 55 12.25 -32.70 -6.92
N GLN A 56 13.29 -32.86 -6.11
CA GLN A 56 13.58 -31.91 -5.04
C GLN A 56 14.10 -30.58 -5.58
N ILE A 57 14.98 -30.61 -6.59
CA ILE A 57 15.49 -29.43 -7.28
C ILE A 57 14.32 -28.60 -7.83
N ALA A 58 13.40 -29.23 -8.56
CA ALA A 58 12.22 -28.56 -9.11
C ALA A 58 11.38 -27.89 -8.01
N ARG A 59 11.13 -28.59 -6.89
CA ARG A 59 10.40 -28.01 -5.75
C ARG A 59 11.10 -26.79 -5.16
N VAL A 60 12.42 -26.87 -4.97
CA VAL A 60 13.20 -25.77 -4.40
C VAL A 60 13.27 -24.58 -5.37
N GLN A 61 13.35 -24.82 -6.67
CA GLN A 61 13.30 -23.77 -7.69
C GLN A 61 11.96 -23.02 -7.68
N THR A 62 10.83 -23.73 -7.64
CA THR A 62 9.51 -23.08 -7.51
C THR A 62 9.41 -22.23 -6.24
N GLU A 63 9.98 -22.70 -5.13
CA GLU A 63 10.02 -21.93 -3.88
C GLU A 63 10.90 -20.68 -4.00
N ILE A 64 12.06 -20.78 -4.67
CA ILE A 64 12.93 -19.63 -4.96
C ILE A 64 12.17 -18.58 -5.78
N GLU A 65 11.51 -18.98 -6.86
CA GLU A 65 10.73 -18.08 -7.72
C GLU A 65 9.62 -17.38 -6.94
N ARG A 66 8.93 -18.12 -6.06
CA ARG A 66 7.88 -17.56 -5.18
C ARG A 66 8.45 -16.52 -4.22
N LEU A 67 9.59 -16.81 -3.58
CA LEU A 67 10.27 -15.90 -2.65
C LEU A 67 10.79 -14.64 -3.35
N GLU A 68 11.35 -14.78 -4.55
CA GLU A 68 11.78 -13.66 -5.38
C GLU A 68 10.61 -12.75 -5.79
N GLY A 69 9.49 -13.35 -6.19
CA GLY A 69 8.27 -12.61 -6.49
C GLY A 69 7.74 -11.81 -5.29
N GLN A 70 7.79 -12.39 -4.09
CA GLN A 70 7.40 -11.71 -2.85
C GLN A 70 8.32 -10.53 -2.52
N LEU A 71 9.64 -10.71 -2.59
CA LEU A 71 10.60 -9.63 -2.36
C LEU A 71 10.43 -8.49 -3.36
N ASN A 72 10.18 -8.78 -4.63
CA ASN A 72 9.92 -7.77 -5.65
C ASN A 72 8.64 -6.98 -5.36
N SER A 73 7.59 -7.65 -4.88
CA SER A 73 6.34 -7.00 -4.47
C SER A 73 6.53 -6.08 -3.26
N LEU A 74 7.21 -6.55 -2.22
CA LEU A 74 7.53 -5.75 -1.02
C LEU A 74 8.38 -4.52 -1.37
N SER A 75 9.40 -4.70 -2.22
CA SER A 75 10.26 -3.61 -2.71
C SER A 75 9.46 -2.55 -3.48
N SER A 76 8.51 -2.99 -4.31
CA SER A 76 7.63 -2.09 -5.06
C SER A 76 6.73 -1.28 -4.10
N GLN A 77 6.18 -1.91 -3.06
CA GLN A 77 5.33 -1.24 -2.07
C GLN A 77 6.07 -0.16 -1.25
N VAL A 78 7.35 -0.37 -0.93
CA VAL A 78 8.16 0.65 -0.24
C VAL A 78 8.43 1.85 -1.16
N THR A 79 8.47 1.64 -2.47
CA THR A 79 8.77 2.70 -3.45
C THR A 79 7.56 3.62 -3.72
N TYR A 80 6.34 3.15 -3.51
CA TYR A 80 5.12 3.89 -3.84
C TYR A 80 4.32 4.31 -2.60
N ALA A 81 3.99 5.60 -2.49
CA ALA A 81 2.97 6.09 -1.57
C ALA A 81 1.63 6.23 -2.31
N THR A 82 0.56 5.60 -1.81
CA THR A 82 -0.80 5.84 -2.34
C THR A 82 -1.35 7.13 -1.74
N LEU A 83 -1.58 8.14 -2.57
CA LEU A 83 -2.19 9.41 -2.15
C LEU A 83 -3.64 9.49 -2.66
N THR A 84 -4.59 9.53 -1.74
CA THR A 84 -6.01 9.73 -2.04
C THR A 84 -6.41 11.15 -1.67
N ILE A 85 -6.86 11.95 -2.65
CA ILE A 85 -7.28 13.33 -2.45
C ILE A 85 -8.80 13.42 -2.61
N HIS A 86 -9.48 13.93 -1.59
CA HIS A 86 -10.90 14.27 -1.65
C HIS A 86 -11.07 15.78 -1.69
N PHE A 87 -11.72 16.28 -2.74
CA PHE A 87 -12.07 17.70 -2.86
C PHE A 87 -13.47 17.93 -2.32
N VAL A 88 -13.57 18.80 -1.31
CA VAL A 88 -14.84 19.37 -0.87
C VAL A 88 -14.92 20.79 -1.39
N SER A 89 -15.91 21.07 -2.25
CA SER A 89 -16.24 22.45 -2.59
C SER A 89 -16.80 23.11 -1.34
N GLY A 90 -16.24 24.26 -0.96
CA GLY A 90 -16.90 25.14 0.00
C GLY A 90 -18.34 25.32 -0.45
N GLN A 91 -19.28 25.06 0.46
CA GLN A 91 -20.70 25.14 0.17
C GLN A 91 -20.98 26.59 -0.25
N GLN A 92 -21.20 26.82 -1.55
CA GLN A 92 -21.66 28.11 -2.02
C GLN A 92 -23.03 28.30 -1.38
N ILE A 93 -23.11 29.14 -0.34
CA ILE A 93 -24.40 29.64 0.13
C ILE A 93 -25.00 30.32 -1.10
N PRO A 94 -26.12 29.82 -1.67
CA PRO A 94 -26.66 30.38 -2.88
C PRO A 94 -26.94 31.86 -2.63
N ALA A 95 -26.27 32.73 -3.38
CA ALA A 95 -26.48 34.16 -3.32
C ALA A 95 -27.95 34.45 -3.62
N GLY A 96 -28.73 34.76 -2.58
CA GLY A 96 -30.18 34.90 -2.66
C GLY A 96 -30.98 34.12 -1.63
N MET A 97 -30.36 33.37 -0.71
CA MET A 97 -31.08 32.77 0.41
C MET A 97 -31.59 33.89 1.35
N LYS A 98 -32.85 34.30 1.15
CA LYS A 98 -33.56 35.20 2.08
C LYS A 98 -33.72 34.47 3.41
N LEU A 99 -32.79 34.70 4.32
CA LEU A 99 -32.81 34.13 5.66
C LEU A 99 -34.07 34.64 6.38
N ARG A 100 -35.14 33.85 6.39
CA ARG A 100 -36.37 34.20 7.09
C ARG A 100 -36.14 33.97 8.57
N LEU A 101 -35.63 34.99 9.25
CA LEU A 101 -35.25 34.93 10.67
C LEU A 101 -36.42 34.35 11.50
N PRO A 102 -36.25 33.17 12.12
CA PRO A 102 -37.33 32.47 12.82
C PRO A 102 -37.70 33.16 14.13
N PHE A 103 -36.88 34.12 14.56
CA PHE A 103 -37.08 34.89 15.77
C PHE A 103 -37.36 36.37 15.43
N TRP A 104 -38.40 36.90 16.07
CA TRP A 104 -38.92 38.24 15.86
C TRP A 104 -38.03 39.34 16.46
N TRP A 105 -37.27 39.00 17.51
CA TRP A 105 -36.50 39.97 18.29
C TRP A 105 -35.34 40.59 17.52
N LEU A 106 -34.76 39.88 16.54
CA LEU A 106 -33.75 40.47 15.65
C LEU A 106 -34.34 41.43 14.61
N ARG A 107 -35.59 41.22 14.15
CA ARG A 107 -36.28 42.18 13.27
C ARG A 107 -36.53 43.50 14.00
N ARG A 108 -36.79 43.45 15.31
CA ARG A 108 -36.94 44.65 16.14
C ARG A 108 -35.66 45.47 16.24
N LEU A 109 -34.50 44.83 16.04
CA LEU A 109 -33.18 45.48 16.07
C LEU A 109 -32.75 46.01 14.68
N GLY A 110 -33.57 45.85 13.63
CA GLY A 110 -33.31 46.44 12.30
C GLY A 110 -32.13 45.82 11.54
N LEU A 111 -31.74 44.58 11.87
CA LEU A 111 -30.57 43.91 11.31
C LEU A 111 -30.83 43.22 9.96
N GLU A 112 -31.97 43.49 9.30
CA GLU A 112 -32.35 42.85 8.03
C GLU A 112 -31.35 43.08 6.87
N ASN A 113 -30.57 44.15 6.91
CA ASN A 113 -29.67 44.55 5.82
C ASN A 113 -28.18 44.32 6.12
N LEU A 114 -27.83 43.67 7.24
CA LEU A 114 -26.43 43.54 7.67
C LEU A 114 -25.68 42.28 7.19
N MET A 115 -26.32 41.41 6.39
CA MET A 115 -25.65 40.25 5.76
C MET A 115 -25.75 40.30 4.23
N VAL A 116 -25.18 41.34 3.63
CA VAL A 116 -24.78 41.32 2.23
C VAL A 116 -23.31 41.74 2.17
N PHE A 117 -22.43 40.74 2.21
CA PHE A 117 -21.06 40.75 1.70
C PHE A 117 -20.77 39.37 1.11
#